data_AF-A0A935L857-F1
#
_entry.id   AF-A0A935L857-F1
#
_cell.length_a   1.000
_cell.length_b   1.000
_cell.length_c   1.000
_cell.angle_alpha   90.00
_cell.angle_beta   90.00
_cell.angle_gamma   90.00
#
_symmetry.space_group_name_H-M   'P 1'
#
loop_
_entity.id
_entity.type
_entity.pdbx_description
1 polymer ?
#
loop_
_entity_poly.entity_id
_entity_poly.type
_entity_poly.pdbx_seq_one_letter_code
_entity_poly.pdbx_strand_id
1 'polypeptide(L)' 'MPRLVAKRHNPVIAAMAKRLEARGMAPKAIVGASMRRLIHMIYGVLKSNTLFNAEIPMRGLASQDSI' A
#
# COMPACT_ATOMS: atom_id res chain seq x y z
N MET A 1 14.53 -4.81 5.27
CA MET A 1 13.68 -4.92 4.05
C MET A 1 12.29 -4.34 4.30
N PRO A 2 11.98 -3.09 3.90
CA PRO A 2 10.77 -2.36 4.28
C PRO A 2 9.45 -3.05 3.88
N ARG A 3 9.44 -3.78 2.75
CA ARG A 3 8.26 -4.51 2.26
C ARG A 3 7.80 -5.63 3.21
N LEU A 4 8.74 -6.38 3.77
CA LEU A 4 8.43 -7.53 4.64
C LEU A 4 7.70 -7.06 5.91
N VAL A 5 8.15 -5.95 6.47
CA VAL A 5 7.53 -5.32 7.64
C VAL A 5 6.17 -4.72 7.28
N ALA A 6 6.06 -4.04 6.13
CA ALA A 6 4.81 -3.46 5.67
C ALA A 6 3.73 -4.52 5.38
N LYS A 7 4.06 -5.67 4.78
CA LYS A 7 3.11 -6.77 4.56
C LYS A 7 2.62 -7.40 5.88
N ARG A 8 3.44 -7.34 6.94
CA ARG A 8 3.12 -7.92 8.25
C ARG A 8 2.30 -6.98 9.14
N HIS A 9 2.56 -5.68 9.10
CA HIS A 9 1.96 -4.71 10.02
C HIS A 9 0.93 -3.78 9.37
N ASN A 10 0.92 -3.63 8.05
CA ASN A 10 -0.01 -2.74 7.37
C ASN A 10 -1.05 -3.53 6.54
N PRO A 11 -2.32 -3.59 6.98
CA PRO A 11 -3.36 -4.35 6.28
C PRO A 11 -3.63 -3.81 4.86
N VAL A 12 -3.38 -2.52 4.61
CA VAL A 12 -3.51 -1.89 3.28
C VAL A 12 -2.52 -2.50 2.30
N ILE A 13 -1.25 -2.59 2.71
CA ILE A 13 -0.17 -3.10 1.87
C ILE A 13 -0.30 -4.61 1.70
N ALA A 14 -0.74 -5.33 2.74
CA ALA A 14 -1.02 -6.75 2.66
C ALA A 14 -2.12 -7.07 1.64
N ALA A 15 -3.24 -6.34 1.68
CA ALA A 15 -4.35 -6.50 0.74
C ALA A 15 -3.93 -6.17 -0.71
N MET A 16 -3.20 -5.06 -0.89
CA MET A 16 -2.67 -4.65 -2.19
C MET A 16 -1.70 -5.69 -2.76
N ALA A 17 -0.72 -6.13 -1.96
CA ALA A 17 0.25 -7.13 -2.37
C ALA A 17 -0.43 -8.45 -2.77
N LYS A 18 -1.43 -8.91 -2.00
CA LYS A 18 -2.19 -10.13 -2.33
C LYS A 18 -2.93 -10.01 -3.67
N ARG A 19 -3.49 -8.83 -3.98
CA ARG A 19 -4.16 -8.57 -5.27
C ARG A 19 -3.18 -8.53 -6.44
N LEU A 20 -2.04 -7.87 -6.27
CA LEU A 20 -0.99 -7.80 -7.30
C LEU A 20 -0.34 -9.17 -7.54
N GLU A 21 -0.13 -9.96 -6.48
CA GLU A 21 0.30 -11.35 -6.56
C GLU A 21 -0.72 -12.18 -7.35
N ALA A 22 -2.03 -12.02 -7.08
CA ALA A 22 -3.09 -12.70 -7.83
C ALA A 22 -3.20 -12.28 -9.31
N ARG A 23 -2.77 -11.05 -9.64
CA ARG A 23 -2.66 -10.56 -11.04
C ARG A 23 -1.41 -11.06 -11.77
N GLY A 24 -0.52 -11.81 -11.09
CA GLY A 24 0.70 -12.34 -11.68
C GLY A 24 1.83 -11.31 -11.85
N MET A 25 1.78 -10.18 -11.15
CA MET A 25 2.83 -9.17 -11.25
C MET A 25 4.17 -9.66 -10.67
N ALA A 26 5.26 -9.21 -11.27
CA ALA A 26 6.61 -9.53 -10.82
C ALA A 26 6.85 -9.07 -9.36
N PRO A 27 7.49 -9.88 -8.49
CA PRO A 27 7.68 -9.53 -7.08
C PRO A 27 8.37 -8.17 -6.84
N LYS A 28 9.28 -7.76 -7.74
CA LYS A 28 9.93 -6.44 -7.68
C LYS A 28 8.97 -5.29 -7.97
N ALA A 29 8.01 -5.46 -8.88
CA ALA A 29 6.98 -4.46 -9.15
C ALA A 29 6.09 -4.26 -7.92
N ILE A 30 5.73 -5.35 -7.23
CA ILE A 30 4.95 -5.32 -5.98
C ILE A 30 5.71 -4.57 -4.88
N VAL A 31 7.03 -4.74 -4.80
CA VAL A 31 7.89 -3.97 -3.88
C VAL A 31 7.80 -2.48 -4.18
N GLY A 32 7.99 -2.08 -5.43
CA GLY A 32 7.92 -0.68 -5.85
C GLY A 32 6.56 -0.04 -5.58
N ALA A 33 5.49 -0.75 -5.93
CA ALA A 33 4.11 -0.31 -5.68
C ALA A 33 3.83 -0.16 -4.17
N SER A 34 4.32 -1.10 -3.35
CA SER A 34 4.20 -1.02 -1.89
C SER A 34 4.93 0.20 -1.32
N MET A 35 6.16 0.47 -1.77
CA MET A 35 6.95 1.62 -1.32
C MET A 35 6.30 2.95 -1.70
N ARG A 36 5.85 3.08 -2.96
CA ARG A 36 5.12 4.26 -3.43
C ARG A 36 3.87 4.51 -2.56
N ARG A 37 3.15 3.45 -2.22
CA ARG A 37 1.95 3.52 -1.38
C ARG A 37 2.24 4.00 0.04
N LEU A 38 3.33 3.53 0.63
CA LEU A 38 3.76 3.98 1.96
C LEU A 38 4.05 5.49 1.99
N ILE A 39 4.77 6.01 0.98
CA ILE A 39 5.08 7.44 0.88
C ILE A 39 3.81 8.28 0.79
N HIS A 40 2.84 7.87 -0.02
CA HIS A 40 1.56 8.59 -0.12
C HIS A 40 0.76 8.57 1.18
N MET A 41 0.79 7.48 1.95
CA MET A 41 0.15 7.43 3.26
C MET A 41 0.83 8.37 4.25
N ILE A 42 2.16 8.41 4.28
CA ILE A 42 2.92 9.35 5.12
C ILE A 42 2.58 10.79 4.74
N TYR A 43 2.58 11.10 3.44
CA TYR A 43 2.23 12.43 2.95
C TYR A 43 0.78 12.82 3.31
N GLY A 44 -0.17 11.89 3.19
CA GLY A 44 -1.56 12.12 3.58
C GLY A 44 -1.72 12.44 5.06
N VAL A 45 -1.03 11.69 5.93
CA VAL A 45 -1.01 11.93 7.38
C VAL A 45 -0.45 13.32 7.70
N LEU A 46 0.69 13.66 7.09
CA LEU A 46 1.33 14.97 7.29
C LEU A 46 0.45 16.13 6.78
N LYS A 47 -0.21 15.96 5.63
CA LYS A 47 -1.05 16.99 5.03
C LYS A 47 -2.37 17.20 5.78
N SER A 48 -2.98 16.13 6.26
CA SER A 48 -4.26 16.17 6.96
C SER A 48 -4.12 16.42 8.46
N ASN A 49 -2.88 16.34 9.00
CA ASN A 49 -2.58 16.41 10.44
C ASN A 49 -3.45 15.46 11.30
N THR A 50 -3.86 14.35 10.71
CA THR A 50 -4.70 13.33 11.34
C THR A 50 -3.90 12.05 11.47
N LEU A 51 -4.10 11.33 12.58
CA LEU A 51 -3.49 10.02 12.78
C LEU A 51 -3.78 9.07 11.61
N PHE A 52 -2.84 8.16 11.34
CA PHE A 52 -3.00 7.17 10.29
C PHE A 52 -4.24 6.31 10.55
N ASN A 53 -5.21 6.37 9.65
CA ASN A 53 -6.37 5.49 9.62
C ASN A 53 -6.30 4.61 8.37
N ALA A 54 -6.24 3.29 8.57
CA ALA A 54 -6.15 2.31 7.48
C ALA A 54 -7.41 2.25 6.60
N GLU A 55 -8.58 2.65 7.10
CA GLU A 55 -9.83 2.61 6.33
C GLU A 55 -9.82 3.59 5.13
N ILE A 56 -9.15 4.72 5.28
CA ILE A 56 -9.05 5.78 4.26
C ILE A 56 -8.37 5.24 2.98
N PRO A 57 -7.14 4.71 3.03
CA PRO A 57 -6.49 4.13 1.86
C PRO A 57 -7.12 2.79 1.43
N MET A 58 -7.82 2.06 2.31
CA MET A 58 -8.52 0.82 1.95
C MET A 58 -9.70 1.07 1.00
N ARG A 59 -10.44 2.17 1.17
CA ARG A 59 -11.59 2.53 0.33
C ARG A 59 -11.22 2.77 -1.14
N GLY A 60 -9.98 3.21 -1.42
CA GLY A 60 -9.49 3.50 -2.77
C GLY A 60 -8.62 2.41 -3.41
N LEU A 61 -8.32 1.31 -2.70
CA LEU A 61 -7.37 0.28 -3.16
C LEU A 61 -7.70 -0.28 -4.54
N ALA A 62 -8.98 -0.53 -4.85
CA ALA A 62 -9.39 -1.10 -6.13
C ALA A 62 -9.14 -0.17 -7.33
N SER A 63 -9.18 1.15 -7.13
CA SER A 63 -9.00 2.14 -8.20
C SER A 63 -7.53 2.44 -8.50
N GLN A 64 -6.61 2.02 -7.64
CA GLN A 64 -5.21 2.48 -7.66
C GLN A 64 -4.23 1.37 -8.09
N ASP A 65 -4.74 0.16 -8.32
CA ASP A 65 -3.97 -0.98 -8.84
C ASP A 65 -3.87 -0.97 -10.38
N SER A 66 -4.38 0.06 -11.05
CA SER A 66 -4.27 0.26 -12.51
C SER A 66 -2.93 0.93 -12.84
N ILE A 67 -1.84 0.18 -12.71
CA ILE A 67 -0.53 0.51 -13.29
C ILE A 67 -0.10 -0.68 -14.13
#